data_AF-X1SQA5-F1
#
_entry.id   AF-X1SQA5-F1
#
_cell.length_a   1.000
_cell.length_b   1.000
_cell.length_c   1.000
_cell.angle_alpha   90.00
_cell.angle_beta   90.00
_cell.angle_gamma   90.00
#
_symmetry.space_group_name_H-M   'P 1'
#
loop_
_entity.id
_entity.type
_entity.pdbx_description
1 polymer ?
#
loop_
_entity_poly.entity_id
_entity_poly.type
_entity_poly.pdbx_seq_one_letter_code
_entity_poly.pdbx_strand_id
1 'polypeptide(L)' 'MFEAIKVGVAAERSLVVEEEHTAAGGGSGSLPVFATPEMIALMEGAAVAAVDPLLPSGHHTV' A
#
# COMPACT_ATOMS: atom_id res chain seq x y z
N MET A 1 4.35 11.65 -18.99
CA MET A 1 4.47 11.78 -17.53
C MET A 1 3.58 12.94 -17.12
N PHE A 2 2.69 12.77 -16.14
CA PHE A 2 1.82 13.86 -15.70
C PHE A 2 2.67 14.91 -14.97
N GLU A 3 2.57 16.20 -15.34
CA GLU A 3 3.40 17.27 -14.76
C GLU A 3 3.24 17.41 -13.23
N ALA A 4 2.08 17.00 -12.71
CA ALA A 4 1.79 17.01 -11.28
C ALA A 4 2.58 15.95 -10.50
N ILE A 5 2.99 14.83 -11.12
CA ILE A 5 3.78 13.79 -10.48
C ILE A 5 5.26 14.12 -10.62
N LYS A 6 5.90 14.46 -9.49
CA LYS A 6 7.31 14.85 -9.43
C LYS A 6 8.11 13.84 -8.61
N VAL A 7 9.40 13.70 -8.94
CA VAL A 7 10.33 12.90 -8.12
C VAL A 7 10.33 13.45 -6.69
N GLY A 8 10.19 12.57 -5.71
CA GLY A 8 10.15 12.91 -4.29
C GLY A 8 8.75 13.12 -3.70
N VAL A 9 7.68 12.96 -4.48
CA VAL A 9 6.32 12.84 -3.92
C VAL A 9 6.26 11.63 -3.00
N ALA A 10 5.63 11.81 -1.83
CA ALA A 10 5.55 10.79 -0.80
C ALA A 10 4.23 10.91 -0.04
N ALA A 11 3.77 9.78 0.49
CA ALA A 11 2.71 9.69 1.47
C ALA A 11 3.10 8.64 2.52
N GLU A 12 2.47 8.72 3.68
CA GLU A 12 2.65 7.77 4.76
C GLU A 12 1.35 7.03 5.01
N ARG A 13 1.45 5.72 5.24
CA ARG A 13 0.34 4.89 5.69
C ARG A 13 0.86 3.94 6.76
N SER A 14 0.09 3.79 7.82
CA SER A 14 0.40 2.92 8.95
C SER A 14 -0.78 2.01 9.29
N LEU A 15 -0.45 0.89 9.90
CA LEU A 15 -1.37 -0.15 10.34
C LEU A 15 -0.81 -0.73 11.64
N VAL A 16 -1.68 -1.00 12.61
CA VAL A 16 -1.33 -1.83 13.77
C VAL A 16 -1.55 -3.29 13.36
N VAL A 17 -0.51 -4.12 13.47
CA VAL A 17 -0.60 -5.54 13.10
C VAL A 17 -1.47 -6.27 14.10
N GLU A 18 -2.54 -6.88 13.59
CA GLU A 18 -3.47 -7.75 14.31
C GLU A 18 -3.39 -9.19 13.76
N GLU A 19 -4.14 -10.13 14.34
CA GLU A 19 -4.01 -11.56 14.05
C GLU A 19 -4.32 -11.88 12.58
N GLU A 20 -5.33 -11.25 12.00
CA GLU A 20 -5.72 -11.35 10.59
C GLU A 20 -4.62 -10.90 9.62
N HIS A 21 -3.74 -10.00 10.05
CA HIS A 21 -2.66 -9.46 9.23
C HIS A 21 -1.40 -10.36 9.23
N THR A 22 -1.42 -11.42 10.03
CA THR A 22 -0.28 -12.34 10.10
C THR A 22 -0.29 -13.32 8.93
N ALA A 23 0.85 -13.94 8.64
CA ALA A 23 0.94 -14.96 7.60
C ALA A 23 -0.03 -16.12 7.88
N ALA A 24 -0.20 -16.48 9.16
CA ALA A 24 -1.18 -17.45 9.63
C ALA A 24 -2.63 -16.98 9.46
N GLY A 25 -2.95 -15.74 9.84
CA GLY A 25 -4.30 -15.17 9.76
C GLY A 25 -4.77 -14.93 8.32
N GLY A 26 -3.88 -14.46 7.45
CA GLY A 26 -4.14 -14.17 6.03
C GLY A 26 -3.91 -15.35 5.08
N GLY A 27 -3.48 -16.51 5.58
CA GLY A 27 -3.33 -17.74 4.78
C GLY A 27 -2.14 -17.77 3.81
N SER A 28 -1.17 -16.85 3.96
CA SER A 28 0.07 -16.83 3.15
C SER A 28 1.22 -17.64 3.77
N GLY A 29 1.03 -18.13 4.99
CA GLY A 29 1.96 -18.99 5.71
C GLY A 29 1.34 -19.52 7.00
N SER A 30 2.15 -20.05 7.91
CA SER A 30 1.68 -20.63 9.18
C SER A 30 2.21 -19.92 10.43
N LEU A 31 3.01 -18.86 10.26
CA LEU A 31 3.66 -18.15 11.37
C LEU A 31 2.89 -16.88 11.77
N PRO A 32 2.88 -16.51 13.07
CA PRO A 32 2.25 -15.29 13.57
C PRO A 32 3.16 -14.07 13.36
N VAL A 33 3.58 -13.84 12.12
CA VAL A 33 4.42 -12.71 11.70
C VAL A 33 3.67 -11.91 10.64
N PHE A 34 3.95 -10.62 10.52
CA PHE A 34 3.29 -9.77 9.52
C PHE A 34 3.46 -10.34 8.11
N ALA A 35 2.35 -10.55 7.41
CA ALA A 35 2.34 -11.25 6.14
C ALA A 35 2.95 -10.38 5.02
N THR A 36 3.73 -10.99 4.13
CA THR A 36 4.20 -10.34 2.90
C THR A 36 3.05 -9.71 2.07
N PRO A 37 1.90 -10.39 1.82
CA PRO A 37 0.80 -9.75 1.11
C PRO A 37 0.24 -8.51 1.83
N GLU A 38 0.17 -8.52 3.15
CA GLU A 38 -0.30 -7.36 3.94
C GLU A 38 0.70 -6.19 3.88
N MET A 39 2.00 -6.51 3.91
CA MET A 39 3.05 -5.51 3.68
C MET A 39 2.93 -4.87 2.29
N ILE A 40 2.70 -5.67 1.24
CA ILE A 40 2.52 -5.16 -0.12
C ILE A 40 1.27 -4.29 -0.21
N ALA A 41 0.14 -4.73 0.34
CA ALA A 41 -1.10 -3.94 0.38
C ALA A 41 -0.93 -2.61 1.13
N LEU A 42 -0.11 -2.57 2.19
CA LEU A 42 0.23 -1.35 2.91
C LEU A 42 1.07 -0.40 2.04
N MET A 43 2.08 -0.93 1.33
CA MET A 43 2.93 -0.18 0.40
C MET A 43 2.14 0.36 -0.80
N GLU A 44 1.28 -0.46 -1.42
CA GLU A 44 0.36 -0.07 -2.50
C GLU A 44 -0.55 1.06 -2.05
N GLY A 45 -1.20 0.93 -0.89
CA GLY A 45 -2.04 2.02 -0.36
C GLY A 45 -1.28 3.32 -0.09
N ALA A 46 -0.01 3.26 0.30
CA ALA A 46 0.83 4.45 0.43
C ALA A 46 1.18 5.06 -0.94
N ALA A 47 1.44 4.24 -1.96
CA ALA A 47 1.69 4.69 -3.33
C ALA A 47 0.43 5.34 -3.95
N VAL A 48 -0.74 4.73 -3.76
CA VAL A 48 -2.04 5.30 -4.15
C VAL A 48 -2.25 6.65 -3.47
N ALA A 49 -2.05 6.73 -2.15
CA ALA A 49 -2.20 7.99 -1.42
C ALA A 49 -1.25 9.10 -1.91
N ALA A 50 -0.05 8.73 -2.38
CA ALA A 50 0.93 9.67 -2.92
C ALA A 50 0.58 10.14 -4.35
N VAL A 51 0.01 9.27 -5.18
CA VAL A 51 -0.11 9.49 -6.63
C VAL A 51 -1.52 9.80 -7.09
N ASP A 52 -2.54 9.11 -6.57
CA ASP A 52 -3.93 9.21 -7.04
C ASP A 52 -4.49 10.65 -7.05
N PRO A 53 -4.23 11.51 -6.04
CA PRO A 53 -4.67 12.90 -6.05
C PRO A 53 -4.06 13.77 -7.17
N LEU A 54 -2.99 13.30 -7.81
CA LEU A 54 -2.26 14.01 -8.87
C LEU A 54 -2.63 13.50 -10.27
N LEU A 55 -3.49 12.48 -10.34
CA LEU A 55 -3.93 11.90 -11.61
C LEU A 55 -5.07 12.74 -12.23
N PRO A 56 -5.06 12.92 -13.56
CA PRO A 56 -6.19 13.53 -14.26
C PRO A 56 -7.39 12.57 -14.26
N SER A 57 -8.57 13.12 -14.51
CA SER A 57 -9.80 12.32 -14.63
C SER A 57 -9.63 11.14 -15.60
N GLY A 58 -10.20 9.99 -15.24
CA GLY A 58 -10.13 8.76 -16.03
C GLY A 58 -8.85 7.94 -15.87
N HIS A 59 -7.96 8.32 -14.93
CA HIS A 59 -6.74 7.58 -14.62
C HIS A 59 -6.75 7.11 -13.16
N HIS A 60 -6.13 5.95 -12.92
CA HIS A 60 -5.98 5.34 -11.61
C HIS A 60 -4.59 4.73 -11.46
N THR A 61 -4.15 4.55 -10.23
CA THR A 61 -2.94 3.79 -9.87
C THR A 61 -3.30 2.62 -8.97
N VAL A 62 -2.42 1.63 -8.91
CA VAL A 62 -2.42 0.54 -7.92
C VAL A 62 -1.34 0.79 -6.89
#